data_AF-A0A3C1UPZ4-F1
#
_entry.id   AF-A0A3C1UPZ4-F1
#
_cell.length_a   1.000
_cell.length_b   1.000
_cell.length_c   1.000
_cell.angle_alpha   90.00
_cell.angle_beta   90.00
_cell.angle_gamma   90.00
#
_symmetry.space_group_name_H-M   'P 1'
#
loop_
_entity.id
_entity.type
_entity.pdbx_description
1 polymer ?
#
loop_
_entity_poly.entity_id
_entity_poly.type
_entity_poly.pdbx_seq_one_letter_code
_entity_poly.pdbx_strand_id
1 'polypeptide(L)' 'YEESAYYFERATALDSFEVDAYISLGRLQVEQGKLKEALISLREAQNVENTPNLQRYIESIENAMDLRR' A
#
# COMPACT_ATOMS: atom_id res chain seq x y z
N TYR A 1 -3.20 -34.22 -2.89
CA TYR A 1 -2.68 -33.08 -2.10
C TYR A 1 -1.94 -32.04 -2.94
N GLU A 2 -1.85 -32.17 -4.28
CA GLU A 2 -1.12 -31.21 -5.14
C GLU A 2 -1.99 -30.07 -5.71
N GLU A 3 -3.32 -30.14 -5.63
CA GLU A 3 -4.20 -29.10 -6.21
C GLU A 3 -4.33 -27.85 -5.33
N SER A 4 -3.95 -27.90 -4.06
CA SER A 4 -4.12 -26.77 -3.13
C SER A 4 -3.10 -25.64 -3.36
N ALA A 5 -1.86 -25.99 -3.68
CA ALA A 5 -0.78 -25.01 -3.84
C ALA A 5 -1.02 -24.04 -5.02
N TYR A 6 -1.64 -24.52 -6.10
CA TYR A 6 -1.91 -23.72 -7.29
C TYR A 6 -2.94 -22.60 -7.05
N TYR A 7 -3.94 -22.85 -6.20
CA TYR A 7 -4.92 -21.83 -5.84
C TYR A 7 -4.34 -20.79 -4.87
N PHE A 8 -3.46 -21.21 -3.95
CA PHE A 8 -2.78 -20.29 -3.04
C PHE A 8 -1.81 -19.36 -3.78
N GLU A 9 -0.97 -19.86 -4.70
CA GLU A 9 -0.06 -19.01 -5.48
C GLU A 9 -0.82 -17.97 -6.32
N ARG A 10 -1.93 -18.36 -6.94
CA ARG A 10 -2.77 -17.44 -7.72
C ARG A 10 -3.51 -16.43 -6.87
N ALA A 11 -4.00 -16.81 -5.70
CA ALA A 11 -4.61 -15.88 -4.76
C ALA A 11 -3.58 -14.86 -4.26
N THR A 12 -2.41 -15.31 -3.82
CA THR A 12 -1.33 -14.42 -3.37
C THR A 12 -0.83 -13.48 -4.47
N ALA A 13 -0.85 -13.91 -5.74
CA ALA A 13 -0.43 -13.07 -6.85
C ALA A 13 -1.46 -11.96 -7.17
N LEU A 14 -2.76 -12.24 -7.01
CA LEU A 14 -3.81 -11.23 -7.18
C LEU A 14 -3.75 -10.19 -6.06
N ASP A 15 -3.59 -10.64 -4.82
CA ASP A 15 -3.45 -9.77 -3.64
C ASP A 15 -2.20 -8.90 -3.75
N SER A 16 -1.08 -9.47 -4.21
CA SER A 16 0.18 -8.74 -4.41
C SER A 16 0.07 -7.67 -5.52
N PHE A 17 -0.63 -7.96 -6.62
CA PHE A 17 -0.87 -6.96 -7.66
C PHE A 17 -1.74 -5.80 -7.17
N GLU A 18 -2.75 -6.10 -6.35
CA GLU A 18 -3.61 -5.09 -5.74
C GLU A 18 -2.83 -4.20 -4.76
N VAL A 19 -1.95 -4.78 -3.93
CA VAL A 19 -1.03 -4.06 -3.04
C VAL A 19 -0.13 -3.10 -3.82
N ASP A 20 0.54 -3.60 -4.87
CA ASP A 20 1.45 -2.79 -5.69
C ASP A 20 0.72 -1.64 -6.40
N ALA A 21 -0.52 -1.87 -6.85
CA ALA A 21 -1.36 -0.85 -7.45
C ALA A 21 -1.71 0.27 -6.46
N TYR A 22 -2.13 -0.09 -5.25
CA TYR A 22 -2.42 0.88 -4.18
C TYR A 22 -1.18 1.67 -3.75
N ILE A 23 -0.01 1.02 -3.66
CA ILE A 23 1.26 1.69 -3.35
C ILE A 23 1.63 2.67 -4.46
N SER A 24 1.51 2.26 -5.71
CA SER A 24 1.82 3.11 -6.88
C SER A 24 0.88 4.30 -6.97
N LEU A 25 -0.42 4.10 -6.71
CA LEU A 25 -1.40 5.18 -6.63
C LEU A 25 -1.08 6.16 -5.49
N GLY A 26 -0.73 5.65 -4.31
CA GLY A 26 -0.31 6.46 -3.18
C GLY A 26 0.89 7.34 -3.51
N ARG A 27 1.92 6.76 -4.16
CA ARG A 27 3.09 7.51 -4.63
C ARG A 27 2.72 8.63 -5.60
N LEU A 28 1.89 8.33 -6.60
CA LEU A 28 1.42 9.33 -7.56
C LEU A 28 0.64 10.46 -6.87
N GLN A 29 -0.18 10.14 -5.88
CA GLN A 29 -0.92 11.13 -5.09
C GLN A 29 0.02 12.00 -4.25
N VAL A 30 1.09 11.44 -3.68
CA VAL A 30 2.14 12.23 -3.00
C VAL A 30 2.79 13.22 -3.96
N GLU A 31 3.17 12.78 -5.16
CA GLU A 31 3.75 13.66 -6.19
C GLU A 31 2.79 14.79 -6.60
N GLN A 32 1.48 14.52 -6.60
CA GLN A 32 0.44 15.51 -6.85
C GLN A 32 0.14 16.42 -5.63
N GLY A 33 0.80 16.21 -4.50
CA GLY A 33 0.55 16.93 -3.25
C GLY A 33 -0.73 16.51 -2.51
N LYS A 34 -1.40 15.46 -2.97
CA LYS A 34 -2.64 14.88 -2.43
C LYS A 34 -2.34 13.91 -1.28
N LEU A 35 -1.75 14.43 -0.21
CA LEU A 35 -1.23 13.60 0.89
C LEU A 35 -2.33 12.84 1.65
N LYS A 36 -3.54 13.38 1.75
CA LYS A 36 -4.68 12.70 2.40
C LYS A 36 -5.12 11.47 1.60
N GLU A 37 -5.26 11.64 0.30
CA GLU A 37 -5.61 10.57 -0.63
C GLU A 37 -4.52 9.51 -0.69
N ALA A 38 -3.25 9.93 -0.67
CA ALA A 38 -2.11 9.01 -0.58
C ALA A 38 -2.20 8.10 0.65
N LEU A 39 -2.52 8.65 1.82
CA LEU A 39 -2.67 7.86 3.04
C LEU A 39 -3.81 6.85 2.96
N ILE A 40 -4.92 7.19 2.31
CA ILE A 40 -6.03 6.24 2.09
C ILE A 40 -5.53 5.07 1.24
N SER A 41 -4.96 5.34 0.06
CA SER A 41 -4.47 4.28 -0.84
C SER A 41 -3.40 3.39 -0.17
N LEU A 42 -2.46 3.99 0.57
CA LEU A 42 -1.41 3.23 1.25
C LEU A 42 -1.93 2.39 2.43
N ARG A 43 -3.00 2.84 3.09
CA ARG A 43 -3.67 2.04 4.14
C ARG A 43 -4.44 0.86 3.56
N GLU A 44 -5.05 1.00 2.39
CA GLU A 44 -5.63 -0.14 1.67
C GLU A 44 -4.56 -1.18 1.32
N ALA A 45 -3.39 -0.75 0.83
CA ALA A 45 -2.25 -1.65 0.64
C ALA A 45 -1.82 -2.33 1.96
N GLN A 46 -1.81 -1.59 3.08
CA GLN A 46 -1.37 -2.11 4.39
C GLN A 46 -2.34 -3.15 4.97
N ASN A 47 -3.63 -3.04 4.67
CA ASN A 47 -4.63 -4.01 5.09
C ASN A 47 -4.40 -5.40 4.46
N VAL A 48 -3.79 -5.43 3.27
CA VAL A 48 -3.45 -6.66 2.56
C VAL A 48 -2.03 -7.12 2.92
N GLU A 49 -1.04 -6.22 2.82
CA GLU A 49 0.36 -6.49 3.17
C GLU A 49 0.91 -5.48 4.17
N ASN A 50 1.03 -5.90 5.42
CA ASN A 50 1.63 -5.08 6.46
C ASN A 50 3.16 -5.24 6.51
N THR A 51 3.86 -4.48 5.67
CA THR A 51 5.34 -4.48 5.63
C THR A 51 5.92 -3.27 6.37
N PRO A 52 7.10 -3.41 7.02
CA PRO A 52 7.77 -2.28 7.68
C PRO A 52 8.11 -1.12 6.74
N ASN A 53 8.33 -1.41 5.46
CA ASN A 53 8.63 -0.39 4.46
C ASN A 53 7.39 0.47 4.14
N LEU A 54 6.24 -0.18 3.96
CA LEU A 54 4.98 0.52 3.74
C LEU A 54 4.59 1.35 4.96
N GLN A 55 4.75 0.79 6.16
CA GLN A 55 4.48 1.51 7.40
C GLN A 55 5.35 2.77 7.54
N ARG A 56 6.67 2.66 7.34
CA ARG A 56 7.57 3.84 7.35
C ARG A 56 7.18 4.88 6.30
N TYR A 57 6.68 4.45 5.15
CA TYR A 57 6.25 5.36 4.10
C TYR A 57 4.99 6.15 4.52
N ILE A 58 3.99 5.47 5.09
CA ILE A 58 2.80 6.09 5.68
C ILE A 58 3.20 7.11 6.76
N GLU A 59 4.05 6.72 7.70
CA GLU A 59 4.55 7.59 8.78
C GLU A 59 5.27 8.84 8.23
N SER A 60 6.06 8.69 7.16
CA SER A 60 6.75 9.83 6.54
C SER A 60 5.78 10.88 5.98
N ILE A 61 4.63 10.43 5.44
CA ILE A 61 3.60 11.31 4.90
C ILE A 61 2.83 11.98 6.03
N GLU A 62 2.49 11.24 7.09
CA GLU A 62 1.83 11.77 8.29
C GLU A 62 2.67 12.86 8.96
N ASN A 63 3.98 12.61 9.14
CA ASN A 63 4.91 13.60 9.66
C ASN A 63 4.98 14.85 8.77
N ALA A 64 5.03 14.68 7.44
CA ALA A 64 5.05 15.79 6.49
C ALA A 64 3.75 16.61 6.52
N MET A 65 2.62 16.00 6.86
CA MET A 65 1.34 16.69 7.05
C MET A 65 1.26 17.43 8.38
N ASP A 66 1.77 16.84 9.46
CA ASP A 66 1.76 17.46 10.79
C ASP A 66 2.69 18.68 10.85
N LEU A 67 3.85 18.60 10.20
CA LEU A 67 4.78 19.74 10.01
C LEU A 67 4.18 20.93 9.25
N ARG A 68 3.06 20.74 8.55
CA ARG A 68 2.35 21.80 7.79
C ARG A 68 1.20 22.44 8.57
N ARG A 69 0.92 22.01 9.80
CA ARG A 69 -0.03 22.66 10.72
C ARG A 69 0.60 23.82 11.47
#